data_AF-Q5XKL0-F1
#
_entry.id   AF-Q5XKL0-F1
#
_cell.length_a   1.000
_cell.length_b   1.000
_cell.length_c   1.000
_cell.angle_alpha   90.00
_cell.angle_beta   90.00
_cell.angle_gamma   90.00
#
_symmetry.space_group_name_H-M   'P 1'
#
loop_
_entity.id
_entity.type
_entity.pdbx_description
1 polymer ?
#
loop_
_entity_poly.entity_id
_entity_poly.type
_entity_poly.pdbx_seq_one_letter_code
_entity_poly.pdbx_strand_id
1 'polypeptide(L)'
;SVATLATEPGEDAFRKLFRFYRQSRPGTADLEGVIDFSAAHAARGKGPGAQKVIKSQLNVSSVSEQNAYRAGLQPVSKWQAYGLKGYPGFIFIPNPFLPGYQWHWVKQCLKLYSQKPNVCNLDKHMSKEETQDLWEQSKEFLRYKEATKRRPRSLLEKLRWVTVGYHYNWDSKKYSADHYTPFPSDLGFLSEQVAAACGFEDFRAEAGILNYYRLDSTLGIHVDRSELDHSKPLLSFSFGQSAIFLLGGLQRDEAPTAMFMHSGDIMIMSGFSRLLNHAVPRVLPNPEGEGLPHCLEAPLPAVLPRDSMVEPCSLEDWQVCASYLKTARVNMTVRQVLATDQNFPLEPIEDEKRDISTEGFCHLDDQNSEVKRARINPDS
;
A
#
# COMPACT_ATOMS: atom_id res chain seq x y z
N SER A 1 1.25 28.15 14.46
CA SER A 1 -0.02 27.92 15.17
C SER A 1 -1.10 27.55 14.17
N VAL A 2 -1.76 26.40 14.36
CA VAL A 2 -2.82 25.84 13.49
C VAL A 2 -4.09 26.73 13.46
N ALA A 3 -4.11 27.83 14.24
CA ALA A 3 -5.31 28.61 14.52
C ALA A 3 -5.66 29.75 13.54
N THR A 4 -4.93 29.98 12.44
CA THR A 4 -5.26 31.10 11.54
C THR A 4 -4.91 30.81 10.07
N LEU A 5 -5.63 29.87 9.47
CA LEU A 5 -5.67 29.75 8.00
C LEU A 5 -7.07 30.15 7.55
N ALA A 6 -7.19 31.29 6.87
CA ALA A 6 -8.44 31.75 6.26
C ALA A 6 -9.00 30.67 5.32
N THR A 7 -10.31 30.43 5.39
CA THR A 7 -11.02 29.48 4.53
C THR A 7 -11.20 30.11 3.15
N GLU A 8 -10.55 29.57 2.12
CA GLU A 8 -10.96 29.82 0.73
C GLU A 8 -12.37 29.21 0.52
N PRO A 9 -13.29 29.88 -0.20
CA PRO A 9 -14.62 29.33 -0.44
C PRO A 9 -14.53 27.99 -1.18
N GLY A 10 -15.03 26.91 -0.55
CA GLY A 10 -15.12 25.58 -1.16
C GLY A 10 -14.01 24.57 -0.82
N GLU A 11 -13.07 24.89 0.08
CA GLU A 11 -12.07 23.93 0.55
C GLU A 11 -12.49 23.19 1.84
N ASP A 12 -12.71 21.87 1.73
CA ASP A 12 -13.02 21.01 2.87
C ASP A 12 -11.84 20.85 3.85
N ALA A 13 -12.11 20.48 5.11
CA ALA A 13 -11.10 20.46 6.17
C ALA A 13 -9.95 19.49 5.87
N PHE A 14 -10.23 18.36 5.20
CA PHE A 14 -9.22 17.40 4.80
C PHE A 14 -8.32 17.98 3.71
N ARG A 15 -8.87 18.55 2.64
CA ARG A 15 -8.09 19.19 1.56
C ARG A 15 -7.17 20.28 2.10
N LYS A 16 -7.66 21.09 3.04
CA LYS A 16 -6.88 22.13 3.71
C LYS A 16 -5.66 21.55 4.43
N LEU A 17 -5.85 20.51 5.26
CA LEU A 17 -4.74 19.86 5.97
C LEU A 17 -3.81 19.10 5.03
N PHE A 18 -4.34 18.47 3.99
CA PHE A 18 -3.53 17.83 2.96
C PHE A 18 -2.60 18.86 2.28
N ARG A 19 -3.13 20.01 1.86
CA ARG A 19 -2.35 21.10 1.24
C ARG A 19 -1.30 21.64 2.20
N PHE A 20 -1.69 21.89 3.45
CA PHE A 20 -0.80 22.36 4.51
C PHE A 20 0.41 21.43 4.70
N TYR A 21 0.18 20.15 4.95
CA TYR A 21 1.28 19.19 5.15
C TYR A 21 2.06 18.89 3.89
N ARG A 22 1.45 18.98 2.71
CA ARG A 22 2.19 18.90 1.44
C ARG A 22 3.24 20.01 1.33
N GLN A 23 2.94 21.21 1.84
CA GLN A 23 3.80 22.40 1.78
C GLN A 23 4.64 22.64 3.04
N SER A 24 4.44 21.89 4.12
CA SER A 24 5.11 22.10 5.42
C SER A 24 6.64 22.09 5.35
N ARG A 25 7.33 22.85 6.19
CA ARG A 25 8.80 22.79 6.26
C ARG A 25 9.27 21.82 7.36
N PRO A 26 10.09 20.80 7.05
CA PRO A 26 10.66 19.93 8.08
C PRO A 26 11.46 20.73 9.12
N GLY A 27 11.43 20.29 10.38
CA GLY A 27 12.18 20.94 11.47
C GLY A 27 11.60 22.26 11.99
N THR A 28 10.41 22.66 11.52
CA THR A 28 9.71 23.86 12.00
C THR A 28 8.48 23.50 12.84
N ALA A 29 7.84 24.52 13.42
CA ALA A 29 6.58 24.39 14.14
C ALA A 29 5.40 23.85 13.29
N ASP A 30 5.57 23.72 11.96
CA ASP A 30 4.55 23.17 11.06
C ASP A 30 4.19 21.71 11.43
N LEU A 31 5.11 20.98 12.06
CA LEU A 31 4.96 19.55 12.37
C LEU A 31 4.61 19.26 13.85
N GLU A 32 4.49 20.27 14.71
CA GLU A 32 4.19 20.11 16.14
C GLU A 32 2.85 19.41 16.41
N GLY A 33 1.91 19.51 15.46
CA GLY A 33 0.59 18.87 15.55
C GLY A 33 0.55 17.41 15.07
N VAL A 34 1.65 16.89 14.53
CA VAL A 34 1.72 15.52 13.98
C VAL A 34 2.05 14.54 15.11
N ILE A 35 1.26 13.48 15.22
CA ILE A 35 1.47 12.44 16.24
C ILE A 35 2.70 11.61 15.87
N ASP A 36 3.61 11.45 16.84
CA ASP A 36 4.74 10.51 16.77
C ASP A 36 4.51 9.39 17.79
N PHE A 37 4.20 8.18 17.32
CA PHE A 37 3.98 7.01 18.16
C PHE A 37 5.28 6.40 18.71
N SER A 38 6.43 6.68 18.09
CA SER A 38 7.74 6.22 18.57
C SER A 38 8.17 6.99 19.83
N ALA A 39 7.86 8.29 19.88
CA ALA A 39 8.10 9.16 21.02
C ALA A 39 7.00 9.10 22.09
N ALA A 40 5.88 8.40 21.83
CA ALA A 40 4.73 8.35 22.74
C ALA A 40 4.98 7.61 24.07
N HIS A 41 6.18 7.06 24.29
CA HIS A 41 6.64 6.63 25.62
C HIS A 41 7.45 7.71 26.37
N ALA A 42 7.98 8.72 25.69
CA ALA A 42 8.93 9.68 26.26
C ALA A 42 8.30 11.00 26.75
N ALA A 43 7.15 11.43 26.24
CA ALA A 43 6.57 12.68 26.73
C ALA A 43 5.06 12.80 26.52
N ARG A 44 4.42 13.33 27.56
CA ARG A 44 3.14 14.06 27.52
C ARG A 44 3.19 15.10 26.39
N GLY A 45 2.86 14.72 25.16
CA GLY A 45 2.70 15.67 24.06
C GLY A 45 1.62 16.69 24.42
N LYS A 46 1.96 17.99 24.38
CA LYS A 46 1.04 19.08 24.77
C LYS A 46 0.03 19.46 23.68
N GLY A 47 0.06 18.78 22.52
CA GLY A 47 -0.81 19.05 21.38
C GLY A 47 -2.16 18.30 21.44
N PRO A 48 -3.22 18.81 20.78
CA PRO A 48 -4.55 18.18 20.78
C PRO A 48 -4.56 16.74 20.22
N GLY A 49 -3.68 16.43 19.25
CA GLY A 49 -3.57 15.09 18.66
C GLY A 49 -2.99 14.03 19.61
N ALA A 50 -1.99 14.41 20.43
CA ALA A 50 -1.33 13.50 21.36
C ALA A 50 -2.28 12.98 22.46
N GLN A 51 -3.30 13.76 22.83
CA GLN A 51 -4.33 13.36 23.81
C GLN A 51 -5.27 12.26 23.30
N LYS A 52 -5.29 12.02 21.99
CA LYS A 52 -6.11 10.96 21.36
C LYS A 52 -5.42 9.59 21.43
N VAL A 53 -4.12 9.52 21.67
CA VAL A 53 -3.36 8.26 21.68
C VAL A 53 -3.76 7.40 22.87
N ILE A 54 -4.11 6.15 22.61
CA ILE A 54 -4.42 5.12 23.62
C ILE A 54 -3.58 3.88 23.36
N LYS A 55 -3.24 3.12 24.42
CA LYS A 55 -2.60 1.82 24.23
C LYS A 55 -3.60 0.85 23.60
N SER A 56 -3.15 0.08 22.62
CA SER A 56 -3.89 -1.04 22.05
C SER A 56 -3.31 -2.33 22.63
N GLN A 57 -4.17 -3.20 23.14
CA GLN A 57 -3.75 -4.50 23.64
C GLN A 57 -3.44 -5.43 22.46
N LEU A 58 -2.34 -6.17 22.55
CA LEU A 58 -1.97 -7.22 21.60
C LEU A 58 -2.18 -8.61 22.22
N ASN A 59 -2.41 -9.60 21.37
CA ASN A 59 -2.49 -11.01 21.75
C ASN A 59 -1.10 -11.63 21.74
N VAL A 60 -0.35 -11.42 22.83
CA VAL A 60 1.05 -11.86 22.95
C VAL A 60 1.23 -13.36 22.71
N SER A 61 0.27 -14.19 23.13
CA SER A 61 0.33 -15.64 22.98
C SER A 61 -0.05 -16.15 21.59
N SER A 62 -0.65 -15.32 20.73
CA SER A 62 -1.09 -15.74 19.39
C SER A 62 0.08 -15.92 18.41
N VAL A 63 1.26 -15.40 18.74
CA VAL A 63 2.48 -15.55 17.93
C VAL A 63 3.62 -16.04 18.80
N SER A 64 4.18 -17.20 18.47
CA SER A 64 5.36 -17.72 19.16
C SER A 64 6.59 -16.85 18.90
N GLU A 65 7.53 -16.78 19.85
CA GLU A 65 8.79 -16.06 19.64
C GLU A 65 9.55 -16.59 18.41
N GLN A 66 9.47 -17.90 18.16
CA GLN A 66 10.05 -18.52 16.97
C GLN A 66 9.43 -17.97 15.69
N ASN A 67 8.10 -17.88 15.59
CA ASN A 67 7.46 -17.34 14.39
C ASN A 67 7.73 -15.85 14.19
N ALA A 68 7.73 -15.06 15.27
CA ALA A 68 8.12 -13.66 15.20
C ALA A 68 9.57 -13.52 14.67
N TYR A 69 10.49 -14.33 15.20
CA TYR A 69 11.89 -14.32 14.80
C TYR A 69 12.09 -14.75 13.34
N ARG A 70 11.38 -15.79 12.88
CA ARG A 70 11.38 -16.24 11.47
C ARG A 70 10.93 -15.14 10.50
N ALA A 71 10.00 -14.28 10.92
CA ALA A 71 9.53 -13.11 10.15
C ALA A 71 10.42 -11.86 10.32
N GLY A 72 11.50 -11.94 11.11
CA GLY A 72 12.36 -10.79 11.37
C GLY A 72 11.79 -9.76 12.35
N LEU A 73 10.86 -10.18 13.21
CA LEU A 73 10.18 -9.34 14.18
C LEU A 73 10.68 -9.62 15.61
N GLN A 74 10.62 -8.62 16.47
CA GLN A 74 10.79 -8.80 17.92
C GLN A 74 9.67 -9.72 18.46
N PRO A 75 9.86 -10.38 19.62
CA PRO A 75 8.76 -11.01 20.33
C PRO A 75 7.60 -10.02 20.56
N VAL A 76 6.35 -10.46 20.36
CA VAL A 76 5.15 -9.61 20.51
C VAL A 76 5.05 -8.99 21.91
N SER A 77 5.59 -9.66 22.93
CA SER A 77 5.71 -9.14 24.30
C SER A 77 6.50 -7.83 24.41
N LYS A 78 7.36 -7.52 23.44
CA LYS A 78 8.15 -6.28 23.36
C LYS A 78 7.49 -5.20 22.52
N TRP A 79 6.46 -5.53 21.76
CA TRP A 79 5.82 -4.57 20.87
C TRP A 79 5.05 -3.53 21.68
N GLN A 80 5.00 -2.33 21.13
CA GLN A 80 4.09 -1.29 21.61
C GLN A 80 3.04 -1.09 20.52
N ALA A 81 1.77 -1.18 20.88
CA ALA A 81 0.68 -0.89 19.97
C ALA A 81 -0.20 0.22 20.53
N TYR A 82 -0.71 1.03 19.62
CA TYR A 82 -1.51 2.21 19.95
C TYR A 82 -2.73 2.30 19.05
N GLY A 83 -3.83 2.80 19.60
CA GLY A 83 -4.99 3.25 18.84
C GLY A 83 -5.18 4.76 18.98
N LEU A 84 -6.23 5.26 18.35
CA LEU A 84 -6.66 6.66 18.48
C LEU A 84 -8.12 6.71 18.96
N LYS A 85 -8.40 7.53 19.97
CA LYS A 85 -9.78 7.83 20.40
C LYS A 85 -10.57 8.40 19.22
N GLY A 86 -11.74 7.83 18.96
CA GLY A 86 -12.58 8.18 17.81
C GLY A 86 -12.28 7.39 16.53
N TYR A 87 -11.29 6.50 16.54
CA TYR A 87 -10.90 5.67 15.38
C TYR A 87 -10.86 4.18 15.77
N PRO A 88 -11.99 3.57 16.16
CA PRO A 88 -12.01 2.16 16.52
C PRO A 88 -11.56 1.27 15.35
N GLY A 89 -10.79 0.22 15.66
CA GLY A 89 -10.19 -0.68 14.67
C GLY A 89 -8.89 -0.19 14.04
N PHE A 90 -8.45 1.04 14.34
CA PHE A 90 -7.12 1.54 13.97
C PHE A 90 -6.07 1.12 15.00
N ILE A 91 -5.01 0.46 14.54
CA ILE A 91 -3.86 0.08 15.35
C ILE A 91 -2.57 0.57 14.66
N PHE A 92 -1.67 1.14 15.44
CA PHE A 92 -0.34 1.57 15.02
C PHE A 92 0.72 0.91 15.89
N ILE A 93 1.70 0.28 15.25
CA ILE A 93 2.82 -0.42 15.88
C ILE A 93 4.11 0.25 15.40
N PRO A 94 4.81 1.03 16.26
CA PRO A 94 6.12 1.55 15.91
C PRO A 94 7.10 0.40 15.69
N ASN A 95 8.01 0.58 14.73
CA ASN A 95 9.02 -0.39 14.27
C ASN A 95 9.23 -1.62 15.19
N PRO A 96 8.53 -2.74 14.94
CA PRO A 96 8.69 -3.98 15.71
C PRO A 96 9.74 -4.92 15.12
N PHE A 97 10.49 -4.50 14.10
CA PHE A 97 11.48 -5.35 13.44
C PHE A 97 12.74 -5.53 14.30
N LEU A 98 13.38 -6.70 14.15
CA LEU A 98 14.72 -6.91 14.67
C LEU A 98 15.72 -6.00 13.93
N PRO A 99 16.81 -5.56 14.60
CA PRO A 99 17.83 -4.72 13.96
C PRO A 99 18.35 -5.32 12.65
N GLY A 100 18.33 -4.53 11.57
CA GLY A 100 18.79 -4.93 10.24
C GLY A 100 17.79 -5.72 9.38
N TYR A 101 16.73 -6.29 9.97
CA TYR A 101 15.77 -7.13 9.22
C TYR A 101 14.89 -6.36 8.24
N GLN A 102 14.72 -5.04 8.44
CA GLN A 102 14.03 -4.19 7.46
C GLN A 102 14.69 -4.26 6.07
N TRP A 103 16.02 -4.47 5.99
CA TRP A 103 16.73 -4.54 4.72
C TRP A 103 16.31 -5.72 3.85
N HIS A 104 15.92 -6.84 4.46
CA HIS A 104 15.36 -7.96 3.72
C HIS A 104 14.08 -7.53 3.00
N TRP A 105 13.11 -6.97 3.73
CA TRP A 105 11.83 -6.54 3.16
C TRP A 105 11.99 -5.45 2.10
N VAL A 106 12.91 -4.50 2.32
CA VAL A 106 13.28 -3.50 1.31
C VAL A 106 13.85 -4.16 0.05
N LYS A 107 14.79 -5.09 0.20
CA LYS A 107 15.36 -5.87 -0.92
C LYS A 107 14.25 -6.60 -1.67
N GLN A 108 13.37 -7.32 -0.98
CA GLN A 108 12.27 -8.04 -1.61
C GLN A 108 11.39 -7.10 -2.44
N CYS A 109 11.00 -5.94 -1.88
CA CYS A 109 10.18 -4.95 -2.60
C CYS A 109 10.85 -4.40 -3.86
N LEU A 110 12.14 -4.08 -3.80
CA LEU A 110 12.83 -3.41 -4.90
C LEU A 110 13.34 -4.40 -5.96
N LYS A 111 13.82 -5.57 -5.53
CA LYS A 111 14.47 -6.57 -6.38
C LYS A 111 13.55 -7.67 -6.85
N LEU A 112 12.82 -8.31 -5.93
CA LEU A 112 12.11 -9.55 -6.23
C LEU A 112 10.65 -9.31 -6.62
N TYR A 113 9.89 -8.61 -5.78
CA TYR A 113 8.46 -8.42 -6.00
C TYR A 113 8.17 -7.55 -7.21
N SER A 114 9.10 -6.67 -7.59
CA SER A 114 9.00 -5.83 -8.79
C SER A 114 9.11 -6.62 -10.11
N GLN A 115 9.69 -7.82 -10.08
CA GLN A 115 9.90 -8.65 -11.27
C GLN A 115 8.63 -9.40 -11.67
N LYS A 116 8.65 -9.90 -12.92
CA LYS A 116 7.67 -10.86 -13.41
C LYS A 116 7.71 -12.15 -12.58
N PRO A 117 6.57 -12.82 -12.34
CA PRO A 117 5.25 -12.60 -12.97
C PRO A 117 4.38 -11.47 -12.39
N ASN A 118 4.82 -10.74 -11.35
CA ASN A 118 4.02 -9.66 -10.78
C ASN A 118 3.82 -8.50 -11.77
N VAL A 119 2.77 -7.71 -11.49
CA VAL A 119 2.35 -6.59 -12.34
C VAL A 119 2.73 -5.27 -11.70
N CYS A 120 3.34 -4.39 -12.49
CA CYS A 120 3.77 -3.07 -12.07
C CYS A 120 3.32 -1.97 -13.04
N ASN A 121 3.51 -0.70 -12.65
CA ASN A 121 3.09 0.44 -13.47
C ASN A 121 3.82 0.56 -14.81
N LEU A 122 5.02 -0.02 -14.93
CA LEU A 122 5.83 0.08 -16.14
C LEU A 122 5.25 -0.76 -17.29
N ASP A 123 4.53 -1.83 -16.94
CA ASP A 123 3.90 -2.77 -17.87
C ASP A 123 2.84 -2.14 -18.76
N LYS A 124 2.27 -1.00 -18.33
CA LYS A 124 1.27 -0.26 -19.13
C LYS A 124 1.85 0.35 -20.41
N HIS A 125 3.16 0.58 -20.45
CA HIS A 125 3.81 1.35 -21.52
C HIS A 125 5.13 0.75 -22.00
N MET A 126 5.54 -0.39 -21.44
CA MET A 126 6.80 -1.06 -21.75
C MET A 126 6.53 -2.54 -22.05
N SER A 127 7.35 -3.12 -22.92
CA SER A 127 7.30 -4.55 -23.22
C SER A 127 7.73 -5.40 -22.01
N LYS A 128 7.40 -6.70 -22.05
CA LYS A 128 7.84 -7.63 -21.00
C LYS A 128 9.35 -7.76 -20.97
N GLU A 129 9.98 -7.73 -22.14
CA GLU A 129 11.43 -7.83 -22.31
C GLU A 129 12.15 -6.65 -21.67
N GLU A 130 11.62 -5.43 -21.85
CA GLU A 130 12.18 -4.21 -21.22
C GLU A 130 12.02 -4.20 -19.69
N THR A 131 10.99 -4.86 -19.15
CA THR A 131 10.67 -4.87 -17.72
C THR A 131 11.06 -6.17 -17.01
N GLN A 132 11.69 -7.12 -17.72
CA GLN A 132 11.97 -8.45 -17.20
C GLN A 132 12.94 -8.43 -16.01
N ASP A 133 13.97 -7.59 -16.09
CA ASP A 133 14.96 -7.44 -15.01
C ASP A 133 15.21 -5.97 -14.66
N LEU A 134 14.23 -5.39 -13.96
CA LEU A 134 14.29 -4.03 -13.43
C LEU A 134 15.52 -3.80 -12.56
N TRP A 135 15.97 -4.85 -11.85
CA TRP A 135 17.06 -4.79 -10.90
C TRP A 135 18.40 -4.67 -11.61
N GLU A 136 18.75 -5.62 -12.47
CA GLU A 136 20.04 -5.61 -13.18
C GLU A 136 20.15 -4.39 -14.10
N GLN A 137 19.04 -3.94 -14.69
CA GLN A 137 19.02 -2.70 -15.50
C GLN A 137 19.19 -1.42 -14.66
N SER A 138 18.94 -1.46 -13.34
CA SER A 138 19.02 -0.29 -12.47
C SER A 138 20.23 -0.31 -11.53
N LYS A 139 20.85 -1.48 -11.30
CA LYS A 139 21.92 -1.65 -10.29
C LYS A 139 23.13 -0.76 -10.59
N GLU A 140 23.62 -0.74 -11.83
CA GLU A 140 24.80 0.04 -12.19
C GLU A 140 24.50 1.54 -12.08
N PHE A 141 23.31 1.94 -12.54
CA PHE A 141 22.83 3.32 -12.41
C PHE A 141 22.77 3.76 -10.95
N LEU A 142 22.29 2.93 -10.03
CA LEU A 142 22.11 3.33 -8.63
C LEU A 142 23.39 3.23 -7.80
N ARG A 143 24.36 2.39 -8.23
CA ARG A 143 25.69 2.31 -7.62
C ARG A 143 26.58 3.48 -8.02
N TYR A 144 26.58 3.87 -9.30
CA TYR A 144 27.37 4.97 -9.83
C TYR A 144 26.55 6.27 -9.87
N LYS A 145 26.33 6.88 -8.70
CA LYS A 145 25.76 8.23 -8.60
C LYS A 145 26.85 9.24 -8.99
N GLU A 146 27.13 9.42 -10.29
CA GLU A 146 27.88 10.60 -10.76
C GLU A 146 27.03 11.84 -10.47
N ALA A 147 27.36 12.54 -9.38
CA ALA A 147 26.58 13.62 -8.79
C ALA A 147 26.40 14.88 -9.69
N THR A 148 26.95 14.89 -10.91
CA THR A 148 27.14 16.11 -11.70
C THR A 148 26.50 16.10 -13.08
N LYS A 149 25.90 14.99 -13.56
CA LYS A 149 25.22 14.96 -14.87
C LYS A 149 23.72 14.69 -14.73
N ARG A 150 22.92 15.54 -15.37
CA ARG A 150 21.46 15.34 -15.53
C ARG A 150 21.24 14.08 -16.37
N ARG A 151 20.85 12.98 -15.71
CA ARG A 151 20.63 11.68 -16.34
C ARG A 151 19.13 11.34 -16.41
N PRO A 152 18.71 10.47 -17.34
CA PRO A 152 17.38 9.86 -17.27
C PRO A 152 17.24 8.99 -16.03
N ARG A 153 16.01 8.86 -15.53
CA ARG A 153 15.71 7.97 -14.40
C ARG A 153 15.85 6.50 -14.81
N SER A 154 16.44 5.69 -13.93
CA SER A 154 16.46 4.24 -14.06
C SER A 154 15.04 3.65 -13.96
N LEU A 155 14.87 2.38 -14.30
CA LEU A 155 13.55 1.74 -14.19
C LEU A 155 13.08 1.67 -12.74
N LEU A 156 13.98 1.38 -11.79
CA LEU A 156 13.64 1.39 -10.37
C LEU A 156 13.22 2.79 -9.88
N GLU A 157 13.83 3.86 -10.39
CA GLU A 157 13.44 5.26 -10.10
C GLU A 157 12.10 5.65 -10.77
N LYS A 158 11.66 4.93 -11.80
CA LYS A 158 10.36 5.09 -12.48
C LYS A 158 9.26 4.21 -11.88
N LEU A 159 9.60 3.21 -11.06
CA LEU A 159 8.65 2.33 -10.39
C LEU A 159 7.76 3.14 -9.44
N ARG A 160 6.45 2.88 -9.49
CA ARG A 160 5.42 3.59 -8.73
C ARG A 160 4.56 2.67 -7.91
N TRP A 161 4.15 1.54 -8.50
CA TRP A 161 3.40 0.52 -7.81
C TRP A 161 3.71 -0.87 -8.38
N VAL A 162 3.54 -1.88 -7.53
CA VAL A 162 3.54 -3.31 -7.86
C VAL A 162 2.34 -3.94 -7.18
N THR A 163 1.72 -4.92 -7.82
CA THR A 163 0.66 -5.74 -7.24
C THR A 163 1.10 -7.20 -7.18
N VAL A 164 0.77 -7.89 -6.09
CA VAL A 164 1.05 -9.31 -5.85
C VAL A 164 -0.21 -10.03 -5.37
N GLY A 165 -0.34 -11.34 -5.58
CA GLY A 165 -1.59 -12.04 -5.27
C GLY A 165 -2.67 -11.78 -6.31
N TYR A 166 -3.91 -11.55 -5.87
CA TYR A 166 -4.96 -11.02 -6.74
C TYR A 166 -4.62 -9.59 -7.16
N HIS A 167 -4.46 -9.37 -8.46
CA HIS A 167 -4.02 -8.08 -8.99
C HIS A 167 -5.19 -7.09 -9.02
N TYR A 168 -4.98 -5.93 -8.39
CA TYR A 168 -5.95 -4.86 -8.41
C TYR A 168 -6.02 -4.23 -9.81
N ASN A 169 -7.20 -4.22 -10.42
CA ASN A 169 -7.41 -3.52 -11.67
C ASN A 169 -7.74 -2.05 -11.41
N TRP A 170 -6.82 -1.15 -11.77
CA TRP A 170 -6.95 0.29 -11.56
C TRP A 170 -8.12 0.93 -12.32
N ASP A 171 -8.55 0.33 -13.43
CA ASP A 171 -9.60 0.87 -14.30
C ASP A 171 -10.98 0.42 -13.80
N SER A 172 -11.17 -0.88 -13.55
CA SER A 172 -12.43 -1.44 -13.03
C SER A 172 -12.61 -1.27 -11.53
N LYS A 173 -11.53 -0.98 -10.79
CA LYS A 173 -11.46 -0.88 -9.32
C LYS A 173 -11.93 -2.14 -8.59
N LYS A 174 -11.65 -3.32 -9.17
CA LYS A 174 -12.03 -4.63 -8.62
C LYS A 174 -10.87 -5.61 -8.65
N TYR A 175 -10.99 -6.66 -7.85
CA TYR A 175 -10.19 -7.88 -7.95
C TYR A 175 -10.94 -8.94 -8.76
N SER A 176 -10.21 -9.88 -9.37
CA SER A 176 -10.76 -10.97 -10.17
C SER A 176 -9.92 -12.23 -10.00
N ALA A 177 -10.55 -13.41 -10.11
CA ALA A 177 -9.82 -14.69 -10.13
C ALA A 177 -8.85 -14.81 -11.33
N ASP A 178 -9.21 -14.22 -12.48
CA ASP A 178 -8.46 -14.37 -13.74
C ASP A 178 -7.12 -13.65 -13.77
N HIS A 179 -6.89 -12.73 -12.82
CA HIS A 179 -5.67 -11.94 -12.76
C HIS A 179 -4.99 -12.15 -11.41
N TYR A 180 -4.27 -13.27 -11.31
CA TYR A 180 -3.63 -13.74 -10.10
C TYR A 180 -2.20 -14.21 -10.36
N THR A 181 -1.31 -13.87 -9.43
CA THR A 181 0.01 -14.47 -9.29
C THR A 181 0.15 -14.99 -7.86
N PRO A 182 0.83 -16.15 -7.61
CA PRO A 182 1.06 -16.63 -6.25
C PRO A 182 1.56 -15.53 -5.30
N PHE A 183 0.85 -15.33 -4.19
CA PHE A 183 1.24 -14.34 -3.20
C PHE A 183 2.61 -14.74 -2.58
N PRO A 184 3.57 -13.80 -2.42
CA PRO A 184 4.88 -14.11 -1.84
C PRO A 184 4.76 -14.69 -0.44
N SER A 185 5.22 -15.92 -0.25
CA SER A 185 5.00 -16.67 1.00
C SER A 185 5.70 -16.03 2.21
N ASP A 186 6.83 -15.37 2.01
CA ASP A 186 7.55 -14.61 3.04
C ASP A 186 6.73 -13.41 3.53
N LEU A 187 6.21 -12.59 2.61
CA LEU A 187 5.32 -11.47 2.94
C LEU A 187 3.99 -11.96 3.53
N GLY A 188 3.49 -13.11 3.05
CA GLY A 188 2.26 -13.73 3.57
C GLY A 188 2.44 -14.11 5.03
N PHE A 189 3.50 -14.85 5.33
CA PHE A 189 3.86 -15.24 6.69
C PHE A 189 4.05 -14.03 7.61
N LEU A 190 4.78 -12.99 7.17
CA LEU A 190 4.93 -11.74 7.94
C LEU A 190 3.58 -11.11 8.27
N SER A 191 2.71 -11.02 7.28
CA SER A 191 1.39 -10.38 7.40
C SER A 191 0.48 -11.16 8.35
N GLU A 192 0.48 -12.48 8.25
CA GLU A 192 -0.25 -13.38 9.15
C GLU A 192 0.24 -13.25 10.60
N GLN A 193 1.55 -13.13 10.85
CA GLN A 193 2.06 -12.95 12.22
C GLN A 193 1.61 -11.60 12.81
N VAL A 194 1.67 -10.52 12.03
CA VAL A 194 1.20 -9.20 12.48
C VAL A 194 -0.31 -9.20 12.73
N ALA A 195 -1.09 -9.82 11.83
CA ALA A 195 -2.54 -9.93 11.96
C ALA A 195 -2.92 -10.74 13.22
N ALA A 196 -2.29 -11.90 13.44
CA ALA A 196 -2.50 -12.73 14.62
C ALA A 196 -2.16 -11.98 15.93
N ALA A 197 -1.05 -11.24 15.97
CA ALA A 197 -0.70 -10.42 17.13
C ALA A 197 -1.75 -9.34 17.44
N CYS A 198 -2.50 -8.90 16.43
CA CYS A 198 -3.58 -7.91 16.53
C CYS A 198 -4.98 -8.53 16.75
N GLY A 199 -5.08 -9.86 16.93
CA GLY A 199 -6.35 -10.56 17.15
C GLY A 199 -7.10 -10.96 15.88
N PHE A 200 -6.38 -11.12 14.77
CA PHE A 200 -6.92 -11.62 13.49
C PHE A 200 -6.16 -12.89 13.07
N GLU A 201 -6.22 -13.94 13.89
CA GLU A 201 -5.46 -15.18 13.71
C GLU A 201 -5.83 -15.96 12.43
N ASP A 202 -7.00 -15.70 11.85
CA ASP A 202 -7.48 -16.36 10.64
C ASP A 202 -7.27 -15.53 9.35
N PHE A 203 -6.52 -14.43 9.43
CA PHE A 203 -6.18 -13.60 8.28
C PHE A 203 -5.42 -14.37 7.22
N ARG A 204 -5.76 -14.14 5.94
CA ARG A 204 -5.03 -14.67 4.78
C ARG A 204 -4.51 -13.54 3.90
N ALA A 205 -3.21 -13.57 3.60
CA ALA A 205 -2.61 -12.63 2.68
C ALA A 205 -2.91 -13.02 1.22
N GLU A 206 -3.85 -12.33 0.58
CA GLU A 206 -4.37 -12.71 -0.74
C GLU A 206 -4.08 -11.68 -1.83
N ALA A 207 -4.00 -10.39 -1.46
CA ALA A 207 -3.62 -9.32 -2.37
C ALA A 207 -2.69 -8.33 -1.70
N GLY A 208 -1.73 -7.82 -2.47
CA GLY A 208 -0.73 -6.87 -2.02
C GLY A 208 -0.59 -5.72 -3.01
N ILE A 209 -0.50 -4.49 -2.51
CA ILE A 209 -0.14 -3.31 -3.28
C ILE A 209 1.10 -2.69 -2.65
N LEU A 210 2.19 -2.67 -3.40
CA LEU A 210 3.43 -2.03 -3.00
C LEU A 210 3.51 -0.67 -3.67
N ASN A 211 3.70 0.39 -2.90
CA ASN A 211 3.80 1.76 -3.39
C ASN A 211 5.21 2.30 -3.17
N TYR A 212 5.78 2.91 -4.22
CA TYR A 212 7.16 3.41 -4.23
C TYR A 212 7.13 4.92 -4.34
N TYR A 213 7.41 5.63 -3.26
CA TYR A 213 7.33 7.08 -3.17
C TYR A 213 8.71 7.73 -3.26
N ARG A 214 8.80 8.80 -4.04
CA ARG A 214 9.90 9.78 -4.00
C ARG A 214 9.52 10.90 -3.04
N LEU A 215 10.46 11.77 -2.69
CA LEU A 215 10.21 12.92 -1.79
C LEU A 215 9.07 13.85 -2.24
N ASP A 216 8.86 13.99 -3.55
CA ASP A 216 7.79 14.81 -4.15
C ASP A 216 6.49 14.04 -4.40
N SER A 217 6.45 12.75 -4.06
CA SER A 217 5.25 11.92 -4.28
C SER A 217 4.21 12.18 -3.20
N THR A 218 2.94 12.08 -3.59
CA THR A 218 1.79 12.18 -2.68
C THR A 218 0.80 11.08 -3.00
N LEU A 219 -0.02 10.70 -2.02
CA LEU A 219 -1.20 9.86 -2.22
C LEU A 219 -2.43 10.66 -1.81
N GLY A 220 -3.33 10.89 -2.77
CA GLY A 220 -4.54 11.70 -2.55
C GLY A 220 -5.52 11.07 -1.56
N ILE A 221 -6.54 11.85 -1.20
CA ILE A 221 -7.60 11.43 -0.28
C ILE A 221 -8.43 10.34 -0.95
N HIS A 222 -8.50 9.16 -0.34
CA HIS A 222 -9.25 8.00 -0.83
C HIS A 222 -9.72 7.10 0.32
N VAL A 223 -10.56 6.12 -0.01
CA VAL A 223 -11.00 5.03 0.87
C VAL A 223 -10.77 3.72 0.11
N ASP A 224 -10.22 2.70 0.77
CA ASP A 224 -10.12 1.35 0.22
C ASP A 224 -11.46 0.63 0.37
N ARG A 225 -12.14 0.37 -0.76
CA ARG A 225 -13.48 -0.26 -0.80
C ARG A 225 -13.56 -1.43 -1.79
N SER A 226 -12.42 -1.92 -2.25
CA SER A 226 -12.36 -2.80 -3.42
C SER A 226 -12.44 -4.28 -3.02
N GLU A 227 -12.22 -4.58 -1.74
CA GLU A 227 -12.35 -5.90 -1.13
C GLU A 227 -13.83 -6.25 -0.88
N LEU A 228 -14.16 -7.54 -0.94
CA LEU A 228 -15.53 -8.00 -0.69
C LEU A 228 -15.85 -8.09 0.81
N ASP A 229 -14.85 -8.44 1.62
CA ASP A 229 -14.98 -8.55 3.08
C ASP A 229 -14.21 -7.42 3.79
N HIS A 230 -14.97 -6.50 4.41
CA HIS A 230 -14.40 -5.40 5.20
C HIS A 230 -14.18 -5.76 6.68
N SER A 231 -14.54 -6.99 7.11
CA SER A 231 -14.27 -7.45 8.48
C SER A 231 -12.78 -7.75 8.69
N LYS A 232 -12.07 -8.11 7.62
CA LYS A 232 -10.64 -8.42 7.65
C LYS A 232 -9.77 -7.16 7.68
N PRO A 233 -8.63 -7.21 8.39
CA PRO A 233 -7.74 -6.07 8.50
C PRO A 233 -7.04 -5.79 7.16
N LEU A 234 -6.68 -4.52 6.96
CA LEU A 234 -5.70 -4.08 5.99
C LEU A 234 -4.42 -3.73 6.76
N LEU A 235 -3.31 -4.36 6.37
CA LEU A 235 -2.01 -4.15 6.97
C LEU A 235 -1.17 -3.26 6.05
N SER A 236 -0.54 -2.24 6.61
CA SER A 236 0.29 -1.28 5.87
C SER A 236 1.64 -1.11 6.55
N PHE A 237 2.69 -1.57 5.90
CA PHE A 237 4.08 -1.50 6.34
C PHE A 237 4.79 -0.33 5.66
N SER A 238 5.73 0.33 6.34
CA SER A 238 6.46 1.48 5.80
C SER A 238 7.97 1.29 5.97
N PHE A 239 8.77 1.57 4.93
CA PHE A 239 10.23 1.51 4.98
C PHE A 239 10.87 2.72 4.29
N GLY A 240 12.04 3.15 4.78
CA GLY A 240 12.79 4.27 4.22
C GLY A 240 12.40 5.61 4.83
N GLN A 241 12.33 6.66 4.00
CA GLN A 241 12.04 8.00 4.48
C GLN A 241 10.68 8.10 5.18
N SER A 242 10.60 8.94 6.20
CA SER A 242 9.37 9.12 6.97
C SER A 242 8.28 9.78 6.13
N ALA A 243 7.02 9.50 6.42
CA ALA A 243 5.89 10.17 5.78
C ALA A 243 4.93 10.77 6.82
N ILE A 244 4.14 11.74 6.38
CA ILE A 244 2.96 12.20 7.11
C ILE A 244 1.76 11.43 6.54
N PHE A 245 1.01 10.79 7.42
CA PHE A 245 -0.24 10.11 7.12
C PHE A 245 -1.41 10.89 7.73
N LEU A 246 -2.51 11.01 6.98
CA LEU A 246 -3.74 11.66 7.41
C LEU A 246 -4.85 10.62 7.51
N LEU A 247 -5.45 10.48 8.69
CA LEU A 247 -6.62 9.63 8.94
C LEU A 247 -7.85 10.50 9.24
N GLY A 248 -8.79 10.54 8.31
CA GLY A 248 -10.04 11.31 8.40
C GLY A 248 -11.23 10.49 8.85
N GLY A 249 -12.42 11.00 8.55
CA GLY A 249 -13.69 10.38 8.86
C GLY A 249 -14.26 9.51 7.74
N LEU A 250 -15.49 9.05 7.93
CA LEU A 250 -16.28 8.39 6.88
C LEU A 250 -16.60 9.39 5.76
N GLN A 251 -16.87 10.64 6.13
CA GLN A 251 -17.03 11.73 5.19
C GLN A 251 -15.70 12.43 4.92
N ARG A 252 -15.54 12.88 3.68
CA ARG A 252 -14.28 13.47 3.20
C ARG A 252 -13.99 14.83 3.82
N ASP A 253 -15.01 15.54 4.27
CA ASP A 253 -14.92 16.88 4.85
C ASP A 253 -14.59 16.89 6.35
N GLU A 254 -14.62 15.74 7.01
CA GLU A 254 -14.15 15.59 8.39
C GLU A 254 -12.63 15.82 8.49
N ALA A 255 -12.21 16.63 9.47
CA ALA A 255 -10.81 16.99 9.64
C ALA A 255 -9.95 15.77 10.06
N PRO A 256 -8.89 15.43 9.30
CA PRO A 256 -8.05 14.29 9.63
C PRO A 256 -7.13 14.54 10.81
N THR A 257 -6.77 13.44 11.50
CA THR A 257 -5.65 13.41 12.44
C THR A 257 -4.36 13.05 11.69
N ALA A 258 -3.31 13.85 11.89
CA ALA A 258 -2.01 13.65 11.26
C ALA A 258 -1.06 12.84 12.16
N MET A 259 -0.32 11.92 11.56
CA MET A 259 0.69 11.11 12.25
C MET A 259 1.89 10.82 11.36
N PHE A 260 3.04 10.55 11.97
CA PHE A 260 4.20 10.07 11.25
C PHE A 260 4.09 8.58 10.95
N MET A 261 4.69 8.19 9.83
CA MET A 261 5.00 6.81 9.45
C MET A 261 6.51 6.74 9.26
N HIS A 262 7.24 6.23 10.26
CA HIS A 262 8.68 6.02 10.19
C HIS A 262 9.02 4.67 9.52
N SER A 263 10.32 4.39 9.36
CA SER A 263 10.78 3.13 8.78
C SER A 263 10.59 1.98 9.78
N GLY A 264 9.90 0.93 9.35
CA GLY A 264 9.50 -0.21 10.14
C GLY A 264 8.11 -0.09 10.76
N ASP A 265 7.49 1.10 10.75
CA ASP A 265 6.16 1.28 11.34
C ASP A 265 5.10 0.48 10.57
N ILE A 266 4.16 -0.07 11.33
CA ILE A 266 3.07 -0.89 10.81
C ILE A 266 1.74 -0.30 11.26
N MET A 267 0.86 -0.10 10.30
CA MET A 267 -0.51 0.36 10.50
C MET A 267 -1.48 -0.77 10.16
N ILE A 268 -2.47 -1.00 11.02
CA ILE A 268 -3.54 -1.95 10.81
C ILE A 268 -4.84 -1.18 10.86
N MET A 269 -5.63 -1.29 9.80
CA MET A 269 -6.98 -0.74 9.74
C MET A 269 -7.96 -1.91 9.71
N SER A 270 -8.93 -1.94 10.62
CA SER A 270 -9.92 -3.01 10.74
C SER A 270 -11.29 -2.44 11.11
N GLY A 271 -12.37 -3.18 10.87
CA GLY A 271 -13.73 -2.75 11.21
C GLY A 271 -14.04 -1.32 10.74
N PHE A 272 -14.41 -0.44 11.68
CA PHE A 272 -14.76 0.95 11.38
C PHE A 272 -13.65 1.72 10.65
N SER A 273 -12.39 1.54 11.04
CA SER A 273 -11.30 2.32 10.45
C SER A 273 -11.01 1.97 9.00
N ARG A 274 -11.44 0.79 8.50
CA ARG A 274 -11.23 0.35 7.10
C ARG A 274 -11.81 1.31 6.08
N LEU A 275 -12.93 1.95 6.43
CA LEU A 275 -13.72 2.78 5.51
C LEU A 275 -13.46 4.28 5.68
N LEU A 276 -12.42 4.64 6.43
CA LEU A 276 -12.06 6.04 6.65
C LEU A 276 -11.25 6.60 5.49
N ASN A 277 -11.55 7.86 5.17
CA ASN A 277 -10.76 8.63 4.22
C ASN A 277 -9.34 8.78 4.76
N HIS A 278 -8.35 8.55 3.91
CA HIS A 278 -6.96 8.70 4.29
C HIS A 278 -6.08 9.17 3.12
N ALA A 279 -4.91 9.71 3.46
CA ALA A 279 -3.98 10.27 2.49
C ALA A 279 -2.54 10.27 2.99
N VAL A 280 -1.59 10.39 2.06
CA VAL A 280 -0.17 10.65 2.35
C VAL A 280 0.21 11.96 1.67
N PRO A 281 0.06 13.11 2.34
CA PRO A 281 0.38 14.41 1.75
C PRO A 281 1.87 14.64 1.51
N ARG A 282 2.76 13.94 2.24
CA ARG A 282 4.19 14.23 2.19
C ARG A 282 5.07 13.05 2.59
N VAL A 283 6.14 12.84 1.83
CA VAL A 283 7.34 12.12 2.26
C VAL A 283 8.37 13.16 2.69
N LEU A 284 8.92 13.01 3.89
CA LEU A 284 9.86 13.96 4.47
C LEU A 284 11.28 13.55 4.09
N PRO A 285 12.15 14.50 3.67
CA PRO A 285 13.56 14.20 3.52
C PRO A 285 14.17 13.85 4.88
N ASN A 286 15.30 13.16 4.84
CA ASN A 286 16.10 12.94 6.04
C ASN A 286 16.53 14.31 6.63
N PRO A 287 16.58 14.47 7.96
CA PRO A 287 17.00 15.73 8.58
C PRO A 287 18.38 16.24 8.12
N GLU A 288 19.28 15.34 7.74
CA GLU A 288 20.63 15.65 7.23
C GLU A 288 20.68 15.75 5.68
N GLY A 289 19.53 15.72 5.01
CA GLY A 289 19.43 15.78 3.54
C GLY A 289 19.22 14.40 2.90
N GLU A 290 20.29 13.77 2.43
CA GLU A 290 20.27 12.45 1.75
C GLU A 290 20.79 11.31 2.65
N GLY A 291 20.28 11.24 3.89
CA GLY A 291 20.60 10.20 4.87
C GLY A 291 19.58 9.05 4.92
N LEU A 292 19.94 7.98 5.61
CA LEU A 292 19.01 6.90 5.97
C LEU A 292 18.53 7.10 7.42
N PRO A 293 17.31 6.66 7.78
CA PRO A 293 16.90 6.55 9.18
C PRO A 293 17.83 5.64 9.99
N HIS A 294 18.07 5.96 11.27
CA HIS A 294 18.98 5.20 12.14
C HIS A 294 18.65 3.71 12.24
N CYS A 295 17.37 3.31 12.21
CA CYS A 295 16.98 1.89 12.27
C CYS A 295 17.41 1.08 11.03
N LEU A 296 17.83 1.75 9.96
CA LEU A 296 18.40 1.15 8.75
C LEU A 296 19.94 1.18 8.73
N GLU A 297 20.61 1.74 9.73
CA GLU A 297 22.08 1.68 9.83
C GLU A 297 22.58 0.30 10.26
N ALA A 298 21.78 -0.42 11.05
CA ALA A 298 22.12 -1.76 11.50
C ALA A 298 22.18 -2.73 10.30
N PRO A 299 23.27 -3.50 10.12
CA PRO A 299 23.33 -4.53 9.11
C PRO A 299 22.44 -5.72 9.51
N LEU A 300 22.02 -6.49 8.51
CA LEU A 300 21.38 -7.79 8.76
C LEU A 300 22.39 -8.72 9.47
N PRO A 301 21.98 -9.55 10.45
CA PRO A 301 22.90 -10.47 11.12
C PRO A 301 23.62 -11.41 10.15
N ALA A 302 24.90 -11.66 10.41
CA ALA A 302 25.73 -12.52 9.56
C ALA A 302 25.27 -13.99 9.53
N VAL A 303 24.67 -14.46 10.64
CA VAL A 303 24.11 -15.80 10.76
C VAL A 303 22.62 -15.67 11.01
N LEU A 304 21.83 -16.17 10.07
CA LEU A 304 20.38 -16.25 10.18
C LEU A 304 19.98 -17.68 10.56
N PRO A 305 18.83 -17.84 11.24
CA PRO A 305 18.27 -19.16 11.53
C PRO A 305 17.99 -19.94 10.26
N ARG A 306 18.11 -21.28 10.34
CA ARG A 306 17.86 -22.16 9.18
C ARG A 306 16.42 -22.09 8.67
N ASP A 307 15.47 -21.79 9.55
CA ASP A 307 14.03 -21.72 9.27
C ASP A 307 13.52 -20.27 9.09
N SER A 308 14.43 -19.30 9.01
CA SER A 308 14.14 -17.89 8.77
C SER A 308 13.50 -17.69 7.38
N MET A 309 12.45 -16.87 7.33
CA MET A 309 11.92 -16.34 6.05
C MET A 309 12.81 -15.21 5.52
N VAL A 310 13.55 -14.56 6.42
CA VAL A 310 14.51 -13.53 6.08
C VAL A 310 15.79 -14.15 5.54
N GLU A 311 16.20 -13.69 4.37
CA GLU A 311 17.40 -14.13 3.66
C GLU A 311 18.53 -13.09 3.75
N PRO A 312 19.80 -13.52 3.61
CA PRO A 312 20.93 -12.61 3.50
C PRO A 312 20.75 -11.56 2.40
N CYS A 313 21.37 -10.40 2.61
CA CYS A 313 21.46 -9.33 1.63
C CYS A 313 22.92 -9.17 1.22
N SER A 314 23.22 -9.31 -0.09
CA SER A 314 24.56 -9.08 -0.59
C SER A 314 24.95 -7.61 -0.42
N LEU A 315 26.25 -7.32 -0.30
CA LEU A 315 26.73 -5.94 -0.19
C LEU A 315 26.31 -5.10 -1.41
N GLU A 316 26.35 -5.69 -2.60
CA GLU A 316 25.89 -5.05 -3.84
C GLU A 316 24.40 -4.71 -3.77
N ASP A 317 23.57 -5.67 -3.34
CA ASP A 317 22.13 -5.43 -3.27
C ASP A 317 21.78 -4.36 -2.23
N TRP A 318 22.46 -4.41 -1.08
CA TRP A 318 22.31 -3.41 -0.03
C TRP A 318 22.71 -2.01 -0.51
N GLN A 319 23.80 -1.87 -1.28
CA GLN A 319 24.21 -0.57 -1.83
C GLN A 319 23.14 0.06 -2.71
N VAL A 320 22.49 -0.74 -3.57
CA VAL A 320 21.38 -0.28 -4.42
C VAL A 320 20.18 0.14 -3.56
N CYS A 321 19.77 -0.71 -2.61
CA CYS A 321 18.66 -0.42 -1.69
C CYS A 321 18.91 0.86 -0.89
N ALA A 322 20.11 1.00 -0.31
CA ALA A 322 20.52 2.14 0.49
C ALA A 322 20.54 3.43 -0.35
N SER A 323 21.12 3.38 -1.55
CA SER A 323 21.14 4.51 -2.49
C SER A 323 19.73 4.98 -2.85
N TYR A 324 18.83 4.04 -3.13
CA TYR A 324 17.43 4.32 -3.43
C TYR A 324 16.68 4.95 -2.24
N LEU A 325 16.76 4.34 -1.05
CA LEU A 325 16.01 4.78 0.12
C LEU A 325 16.45 6.12 0.71
N LYS A 326 17.63 6.64 0.38
CA LYS A 326 18.04 8.01 0.78
C LYS A 326 17.04 9.09 0.36
N THR A 327 16.27 8.85 -0.70
CA THR A 327 15.28 9.80 -1.22
C THR A 327 13.91 9.18 -1.51
N ALA A 328 13.67 8.00 -0.93
CA ALA A 328 12.46 7.23 -1.20
C ALA A 328 11.85 6.59 0.05
N ARG A 329 10.56 6.31 -0.05
CA ARG A 329 9.78 5.52 0.91
C ARG A 329 9.10 4.38 0.15
N VAL A 330 9.16 3.18 0.70
CA VAL A 330 8.42 2.03 0.20
C VAL A 330 7.30 1.70 1.18
N ASN A 331 6.12 1.38 0.67
CA ASN A 331 4.98 0.94 1.45
C ASN A 331 4.47 -0.38 0.90
N MET A 332 4.15 -1.33 1.78
CA MET A 332 3.46 -2.56 1.42
C MET A 332 2.09 -2.54 2.06
N THR A 333 1.03 -2.74 1.28
CA THR A 333 -0.33 -2.88 1.79
C THR A 333 -0.82 -4.28 1.48
N VAL A 334 -1.20 -5.05 2.51
CA VAL A 334 -1.65 -6.45 2.38
C VAL A 334 -3.08 -6.56 2.89
N ARG A 335 -3.90 -7.33 2.16
CA ARG A 335 -5.33 -7.49 2.41
C ARG A 335 -5.77 -8.92 2.09
N GLN A 336 -6.86 -9.31 2.75
CA GLN A 336 -7.67 -10.46 2.36
C GLN A 336 -8.79 -9.95 1.45
N VAL A 337 -9.02 -10.60 0.31
CA VAL A 337 -9.99 -10.16 -0.70
C VAL A 337 -11.30 -10.93 -0.56
N LEU A 338 -11.20 -12.23 -0.29
CA LEU A 338 -12.31 -13.15 -0.18
C LEU A 338 -12.58 -13.48 1.29
N ALA A 339 -13.86 -13.59 1.68
CA ALA A 339 -14.19 -14.24 2.95
C ALA A 339 -13.76 -15.72 2.93
N THR A 340 -13.56 -16.34 4.09
CA THR A 340 -12.94 -17.67 4.26
C THR A 340 -13.58 -18.79 3.41
N ASP A 341 -14.86 -18.67 3.07
CA ASP A 341 -15.63 -19.62 2.26
C ASP A 341 -16.24 -19.00 0.99
N GLN A 342 -15.75 -17.84 0.57
CA GLN A 342 -16.25 -17.12 -0.60
C GLN A 342 -15.33 -17.33 -1.81
N ASN A 343 -15.93 -17.52 -2.99
CA ASN A 343 -15.24 -17.46 -4.27
C ASN A 343 -15.62 -16.17 -5.00
N PHE A 344 -14.80 -15.76 -5.98
CA PHE A 344 -15.22 -14.71 -6.91
C PHE A 344 -16.53 -15.11 -7.59
N PRO A 345 -17.50 -14.20 -7.75
CA PRO A 345 -18.70 -14.48 -8.51
C PRO A 345 -18.32 -14.92 -9.93
N LEU A 346 -18.94 -16.00 -10.42
CA LEU A 346 -18.83 -16.37 -11.82
C LEU A 346 -19.49 -15.25 -12.64
N GLU A 347 -18.78 -14.68 -13.60
CA GLU A 347 -19.44 -13.79 -14.56
C GLU A 347 -20.50 -14.61 -15.32
N PRO A 348 -21.70 -14.06 -15.58
CA PRO A 348 -22.67 -14.75 -16.41
C PRO A 348 -22.02 -14.98 -17.76
N ILE A 349 -21.98 -16.25 -18.20
CA ILE A 349 -21.66 -16.56 -19.60
C ILE A 349 -22.73 -15.83 -20.41
N GLU A 350 -22.36 -14.74 -21.09
CA GLU A 350 -23.19 -14.22 -22.16
C GLU A 350 -23.35 -15.37 -23.14
N ASP A 351 -24.56 -15.92 -23.23
CA ASP A 351 -24.92 -16.88 -24.27
C ASP A 351 -24.50 -16.24 -25.59
N GLU A 352 -23.39 -16.74 -26.17
CA GLU A 352 -23.06 -16.48 -27.56
C GLU A 352 -24.33 -16.76 -28.34
N LYS A 353 -24.89 -15.71 -28.94
CA LYS A 353 -25.97 -15.84 -29.91
C LYS A 353 -25.54 -16.94 -30.86
N ARG A 354 -26.20 -18.09 -30.78
CA ARG A 354 -26.07 -19.14 -31.78
C ARG A 354 -26.39 -18.49 -33.11
N ASP A 355 -25.36 -18.26 -33.91
CA ASP A 355 -25.49 -18.03 -35.33
C ASP A 355 -26.16 -19.29 -35.90
N ILE A 356 -27.47 -19.21 -36.11
CA ILE A 356 -28.19 -20.15 -36.96
C ILE A 356 -27.78 -19.77 -38.39
N SER A 357 -26.71 -20.41 -38.87
CA SER A 357 -26.40 -20.47 -40.29
C SER A 357 -27.46 -21.33 -40.99
N THR A 358 -28.51 -20.69 -41.51
CA THR A 358 -29.37 -21.30 -42.52
C THR A 358 -28.66 -21.31 -43.86
N GLU A 359 -28.02 -22.44 -44.19
CA GLU A 359 -27.77 -22.83 -45.58
C GLU A 359 -28.86 -23.78 -46.07
N GLY A 360 -29.46 -23.42 -47.21
CA GLY A 360 -30.06 -24.35 -48.18
C GLY A 360 -31.49 -24.80 -47.91
N PHE A 361 -32.45 -24.23 -48.64
CA PHE A 361 -33.07 -24.92 -49.78
C PHE A 361 -34.03 -23.97 -50.51
N CYS A 362 -33.74 -23.77 -51.79
CA CYS A 362 -34.61 -23.10 -52.74
C CYS A 362 -35.72 -24.08 -53.15
N HIS A 363 -36.98 -23.71 -52.99
CA HIS A 363 -38.05 -24.20 -53.86
C HIS A 363 -39.17 -23.16 -53.96
N LEU A 364 -39.60 -22.99 -55.22
CA LEU A 364 -40.62 -22.09 -55.73
C LEU A 364 -41.97 -22.28 -55.04
N ASP A 365 -42.72 -21.21 -54.83
CA ASP A 365 -43.97 -21.01 -55.56
C ASP A 365 -44.57 -19.60 -55.34
N ASP A 366 -45.12 -19.10 -56.45
CA ASP A 366 -45.95 -17.92 -56.59
C ASP A 366 -47.14 -17.91 -55.61
N GLN A 367 -47.45 -16.74 -55.03
CA GLN A 367 -48.76 -16.09 -55.21
C GLN A 367 -48.88 -14.78 -54.39
N ASN A 368 -49.17 -13.69 -55.11
CA ASN A 368 -50.13 -12.64 -54.79
C ASN A 368 -50.36 -12.28 -53.29
N SER A 369 -50.01 -11.06 -52.90
CA SER A 369 -51.02 -10.04 -52.57
C SER A 369 -50.39 -8.74 -52.05
N GLU A 370 -50.83 -7.63 -52.65
CA GLU A 370 -50.66 -6.27 -52.15
C GLU A 370 -51.31 -6.10 -50.76
N VAL A 371 -50.77 -5.22 -49.91
CA VAL A 371 -51.45 -4.01 -49.42
C VAL A 371 -50.54 -3.19 -48.49
N LYS A 372 -50.53 -1.89 -48.77
CA LYS A 372 -49.82 -0.76 -48.15
C LYS A 372 -50.16 -0.54 -46.67
N ARG A 373 -49.16 -0.15 -45.87
CA ARG A 373 -49.35 0.53 -44.57
C ARG A 373 -49.34 2.05 -44.76
N ALA A 374 -50.40 2.71 -44.31
CA ALA A 374 -50.54 4.17 -44.27
C ALA A 374 -49.74 4.78 -43.10
N ARG A 375 -49.17 5.97 -43.35
CA ARG A 375 -48.54 6.87 -42.37
C ARG A 375 -49.61 7.71 -41.67
N ILE A 376 -49.44 7.97 -40.38
CA ILE A 376 -50.16 9.01 -39.64
C ILE A 376 -49.11 9.99 -39.07
N ASN A 377 -49.40 11.28 -39.24
CA ASN A 377 -48.60 12.46 -38.88
C ASN A 377 -48.95 12.92 -37.44
N PRO A 378 -48.05 13.58 -36.70
CA PRO A 378 -48.32 14.07 -35.35
C PRO A 378 -48.71 15.55 -35.32
N ASP A 379 -49.76 15.90 -34.59
CA ASP A 379 -49.97 17.21 -33.94
C ASP A 379 -51.10 17.08 -32.90
N SER A 380 -50.75 17.05 -31.61
CA SER A 380 -51.55 17.43 -30.44
C SER A 380 -50.65 17.54 -29.21
#